data_AF-A0A2S1LQR8-F1
#
_entry.id   AF-A0A2S1LQR8-F1
#
_cell.length_a   1.000
_cell.length_b   1.000
_cell.length_c   1.000
_cell.angle_alpha   90.00
_cell.angle_beta   90.00
_cell.angle_gamma   90.00
#
_symmetry.space_group_name_H-M   'P 1'
#
loop_
_entity.id
_entity.type
_entity.pdbx_description
1 polymer ?
#
loop_
_entity_poly.entity_id
_entity_poly.type
_entity_poly.pdbx_seq_one_letter_code
_entity_poly.pdbx_strand_id
1 'polypeptide(L)'
;MAQYRYCKLQFNEDLINGSTLAVLGGSSTYIENVEYNIIENWFTNRTGPNQVPVGTPTAIAGERSAINFVASLLLDYSPTAIYKQYTVTRYGNIVVIKRVLGTGTGSFFYGGHHIYKSGLILADVGVEYSNSPFITISGILIPYTADPCNFSTLSITTFSTSLTVTNLSTNEVTTHTGIDQQVDIVKQRGYSYKVEASDGSSVIMPVFDSLEANNVNITYSGTALNISITGVIPASTWEDYQYSIDGLNFQAWYIFDNVEYSNYTVYIRDRLGCTKSFQFDSSVSLIMARSPHTVRIIPNTVYDRVEMSVYMWKGSLADIPTTPNYTLGKQVIQLGQSIISFDISNLVKENIDSTINAYQNPGLEVSQPDASKWVRYELNAFDNLNLVYTRTQIALGIYGYGYFTEGYNYVPESNVLITGNNHIMNRESDFRIYFVTVGINQVEVNGQILAFDFSAEINNENIASLNLNSLSATTDRLIVKLVYPSETRSITVEVLDECFYNPINVVFINKYGFPQAFPFNKTSKKTTSTTSEDYRGLISDHGVYSIVKHQTKNYNLNGNTRLLLNTGYVREDQNEIIKELILSESIWIIENGIIFPVNLETNSVEFKSKIIDKLINYSMTFKYSFDEINNVQ
;
A
#
# COMPACT_ATOMS: atom_id res chain seq x y z
N MET A 1 30.74 -56.53 -2.75
CA MET A 1 30.47 -55.90 -4.08
C MET A 1 30.91 -54.45 -4.00
N ALA A 2 31.55 -53.91 -5.04
CA ALA A 2 31.85 -52.47 -5.06
C ALA A 2 30.54 -51.68 -5.05
N GLN A 3 30.39 -50.74 -4.13
CA GLN A 3 29.26 -49.81 -4.13
C GLN A 3 29.53 -48.71 -5.16
N TYR A 4 28.51 -48.40 -5.96
CA TYR A 4 28.55 -47.33 -6.95
C TYR A 4 27.42 -46.36 -6.67
N ARG A 5 27.64 -45.07 -6.92
CA ARG A 5 26.58 -44.06 -6.94
C ARG A 5 26.37 -43.60 -8.37
N TYR A 6 25.14 -43.34 -8.80
CA TYR A 6 24.91 -42.83 -10.16
C TYR A 6 23.89 -41.70 -10.21
N CYS A 7 24.04 -40.88 -11.25
CA CYS A 7 23.12 -39.82 -11.66
C CYS A 7 22.65 -40.16 -13.09
N LYS A 8 21.33 -40.23 -13.31
CA LYS A 8 20.75 -40.25 -14.67
C LYS A 8 20.24 -38.86 -15.02
N LEU A 9 20.50 -38.40 -16.24
CA LEU A 9 20.05 -37.13 -16.80
C LEU A 9 19.23 -37.44 -18.05
N GLN A 10 17.94 -37.16 -18.06
CA GLN A 10 17.10 -37.28 -19.24
C GLN A 10 16.88 -35.93 -19.91
N PHE A 11 17.41 -35.70 -21.10
CA PHE A 11 17.21 -34.46 -21.85
C PHE A 11 15.84 -34.50 -22.55
N ASN A 12 14.86 -33.73 -22.09
CA ASN A 12 13.53 -33.71 -22.72
C ASN A 12 13.44 -32.78 -23.94
N GLU A 13 14.41 -31.88 -24.13
CA GLU A 13 14.57 -31.04 -25.31
C GLU A 13 16.05 -30.75 -25.60
N ASP A 14 16.34 -30.28 -26.82
CA ASP A 14 17.71 -29.92 -27.19
C ASP A 14 18.09 -28.52 -26.68
N LEU A 15 19.20 -28.45 -25.96
CA LEU A 15 19.74 -27.23 -25.36
C LEU A 15 20.43 -26.36 -26.42
N ILE A 16 20.28 -25.05 -26.24
CA ILE A 16 20.70 -24.02 -27.20
C ILE A 16 21.93 -23.26 -26.69
N ASN A 17 22.49 -22.40 -27.54
CA ASN A 17 23.64 -21.59 -27.18
C ASN A 17 23.30 -20.68 -25.99
N GLY A 18 24.14 -20.68 -24.95
CA GLY A 18 23.91 -19.99 -23.69
C GLY A 18 23.18 -20.81 -22.62
N SER A 19 22.90 -22.10 -22.87
CA SER A 19 22.44 -23.00 -21.81
C SER A 19 23.58 -23.45 -20.91
N THR A 20 23.32 -23.67 -19.62
CA THR A 20 24.29 -24.17 -18.63
C THR A 20 23.67 -25.33 -17.87
N LEU A 21 24.37 -26.47 -17.81
CA LEU A 21 24.05 -27.60 -16.94
C LEU A 21 25.10 -27.69 -15.84
N ALA A 22 24.67 -27.63 -14.59
CA ALA A 22 25.52 -27.81 -13.42
C ALA A 22 25.01 -28.98 -12.57
N VAL A 23 25.89 -29.93 -12.26
CA VAL A 23 25.62 -31.10 -11.41
C VAL A 23 26.44 -31.00 -10.12
N LEU A 24 25.76 -30.93 -8.98
CA LEU A 24 26.39 -30.73 -7.67
C LEU A 24 27.03 -32.01 -7.08
N GLY A 25 28.07 -31.82 -6.26
CA GLY A 25 28.34 -32.77 -5.21
C GLY A 25 29.34 -32.31 -4.14
N GLY A 26 29.14 -32.71 -2.88
CA GLY A 26 29.87 -32.19 -1.71
C GLY A 26 30.25 -33.27 -0.69
N SER A 27 30.98 -32.94 0.38
CA SER A 27 31.33 -33.89 1.47
C SER A 27 30.29 -33.85 2.62
N SER A 28 30.18 -34.93 3.39
CA SER A 28 29.05 -35.22 4.30
C SER A 28 28.99 -34.37 5.58
N THR A 29 29.83 -33.34 5.71
CA THR A 29 30.03 -32.68 7.02
C THR A 29 29.79 -31.18 7.04
N TYR A 30 29.64 -30.49 5.91
CA TYR A 30 29.34 -29.04 5.90
C TYR A 30 28.46 -28.68 4.68
N ILE A 31 27.26 -28.14 4.94
CA ILE A 31 26.30 -27.69 3.91
C ILE A 31 26.70 -26.30 3.35
N GLU A 32 27.61 -25.60 4.00
CA GLU A 32 27.97 -24.20 3.67
C GLU A 32 29.05 -24.05 2.59
N ASN A 33 29.67 -25.15 2.13
CA ASN A 33 30.67 -25.13 1.05
C ASN A 33 30.24 -26.09 -0.07
N VAL A 34 29.36 -25.61 -0.93
CA VAL A 34 28.88 -26.34 -2.11
C VAL A 34 29.87 -26.11 -3.26
N GLU A 35 30.68 -27.12 -3.59
CA GLU A 35 31.45 -27.13 -4.84
C GLU A 35 30.65 -27.82 -5.95
N TYR A 36 30.57 -27.20 -7.12
CA TYR A 36 30.00 -27.84 -8.31
C TYR A 36 31.00 -28.88 -8.84
N ASN A 37 30.59 -30.14 -8.98
CA ASN A 37 31.49 -31.20 -9.45
C ASN A 37 31.54 -31.29 -10.98
N ILE A 38 30.49 -30.86 -11.69
CA ILE A 38 30.44 -30.82 -13.16
C ILE A 38 29.66 -29.57 -13.56
N ILE A 39 30.25 -28.68 -14.36
CA ILE A 39 29.56 -27.54 -14.99
C ILE A 39 29.88 -27.61 -16.49
N GLU A 40 28.85 -27.58 -17.32
CA GLU A 40 28.95 -27.61 -18.77
C GLU A 40 28.08 -26.53 -19.40
N ASN A 41 28.64 -25.73 -20.31
CA ASN A 41 27.96 -24.62 -20.96
C ASN A 41 27.82 -24.87 -22.46
N TRP A 42 26.61 -24.71 -23.00
CA TRP A 42 26.32 -24.93 -24.41
C TRP A 42 26.73 -23.71 -25.23
N PHE A 43 27.59 -23.93 -26.21
CA PHE A 43 28.08 -22.92 -27.14
C PHE A 43 27.90 -23.34 -28.59
N THR A 44 27.84 -22.38 -29.51
CA THR A 44 27.85 -22.64 -30.95
C THR A 44 29.02 -23.53 -31.37
N ASN A 45 30.20 -23.32 -30.79
CA ASN A 45 31.39 -24.14 -30.98
C ASN A 45 32.12 -24.31 -29.64
N ARG A 46 32.63 -25.52 -29.38
CA ARG A 46 33.52 -25.78 -28.23
C ARG A 46 34.92 -25.23 -28.54
N THR A 47 35.42 -24.35 -27.68
CA THR A 47 36.75 -23.71 -27.78
C THR A 47 37.65 -23.96 -26.57
N GLY A 48 37.09 -24.48 -25.47
CA GLY A 48 37.81 -24.81 -24.24
C GLY A 48 37.09 -25.87 -23.42
N PRO A 49 37.58 -26.15 -22.19
CA PRO A 49 36.93 -27.08 -21.29
C PRO A 49 35.59 -26.57 -20.76
N ASN A 50 34.73 -27.47 -20.27
CA ASN A 50 33.39 -27.18 -19.73
C ASN A 50 32.43 -26.53 -20.76
N GLN A 51 32.64 -26.84 -22.04
CA GLN A 51 31.84 -26.30 -23.14
C GLN A 51 31.28 -27.42 -24.01
N VAL A 52 29.96 -27.45 -24.18
CA VAL A 52 29.26 -28.41 -25.01
C VAL A 52 28.86 -27.75 -26.33
N PRO A 53 29.23 -28.29 -27.50
CA PRO A 53 28.75 -27.73 -28.75
C PRO A 53 27.24 -27.98 -28.88
N VAL A 54 26.48 -26.97 -29.28
CA VAL A 54 25.09 -27.16 -29.76
C VAL A 54 25.12 -27.93 -31.08
N GLY A 55 24.01 -28.55 -31.46
CA GLY A 55 23.93 -29.25 -32.74
C GLY A 55 22.52 -29.35 -33.27
N THR A 56 22.38 -29.84 -34.50
CA THR A 56 21.07 -30.04 -35.12
C THR A 56 20.28 -31.11 -34.34
N PRO A 57 19.05 -30.80 -33.89
CA PRO A 57 18.19 -31.75 -33.20
C PRO A 57 17.99 -33.05 -33.95
N THR A 58 17.83 -34.13 -33.20
CA THR A 58 17.48 -35.47 -33.71
C THR A 58 15.96 -35.66 -33.73
N ALA A 59 15.48 -36.80 -34.26
CA ALA A 59 14.06 -37.15 -34.22
C ALA A 59 13.53 -37.40 -32.79
N ILE A 60 14.42 -37.73 -31.86
CA ILE A 60 14.15 -37.82 -30.42
C ILE A 60 14.54 -36.48 -29.77
N ALA A 61 13.61 -35.86 -29.04
CA ALA A 61 13.86 -34.59 -28.36
C ALA A 61 14.96 -34.74 -27.30
N GLY A 62 15.92 -33.80 -27.28
CA GLY A 62 17.03 -33.76 -26.33
C GLY A 62 18.14 -34.78 -26.55
N GLU A 63 18.00 -35.70 -27.51
CA GLU A 63 19.02 -36.69 -27.80
C GLU A 63 20.30 -36.06 -28.36
N ARG A 64 20.23 -35.00 -29.17
CA ARG A 64 21.43 -34.31 -29.65
C ARG A 64 22.22 -33.71 -28.49
N SER A 65 21.54 -33.15 -27.50
CA SER A 65 22.15 -32.56 -26.32
C SER A 65 22.78 -33.61 -25.43
N ALA A 66 22.12 -34.76 -25.25
CA ALA A 66 22.69 -35.92 -24.56
C ALA A 66 23.97 -36.43 -25.26
N ILE A 67 23.97 -36.52 -26.60
CA ILE A 67 25.14 -36.92 -27.39
C ILE A 67 26.31 -35.95 -27.17
N ASN A 68 26.06 -34.66 -27.34
CA ASN A 68 27.10 -33.64 -27.28
C ASN A 68 27.64 -33.47 -25.86
N PHE A 69 26.77 -33.57 -24.84
CA PHE A 69 27.15 -33.54 -23.43
C PHE A 69 28.10 -34.68 -23.09
N VAL A 70 27.78 -35.92 -23.46
CA VAL A 70 28.64 -37.09 -23.17
C VAL A 70 30.00 -36.96 -23.86
N ALA A 71 30.02 -36.53 -25.11
CA ALA A 71 31.27 -36.32 -25.84
C ALA A 71 32.15 -35.25 -25.17
N SER A 72 31.55 -34.15 -24.73
CA SER A 72 32.26 -33.04 -24.07
C SER A 72 32.77 -33.43 -22.68
N LEU A 73 31.92 -34.10 -21.89
CA LEU A 73 32.24 -34.57 -20.55
C LEU A 73 33.41 -35.57 -20.57
N LEU A 74 33.48 -36.45 -21.57
CA LEU A 74 34.60 -37.39 -21.71
C LEU A 74 35.92 -36.73 -22.14
N LEU A 75 35.85 -35.57 -22.81
CA LEU A 75 37.01 -34.76 -23.16
C LEU A 75 37.50 -33.94 -21.95
N ASP A 76 36.56 -33.36 -21.19
CA ASP A 76 36.86 -32.55 -20.01
C ASP A 76 37.40 -33.37 -18.84
N TYR A 77 36.90 -34.59 -18.69
CA TYR A 77 37.20 -35.45 -17.54
C TYR A 77 37.92 -36.75 -17.95
N SER A 78 38.73 -36.68 -19.02
CA SER A 78 39.47 -37.82 -19.62
C SER A 78 40.43 -38.52 -18.62
N PRO A 79 40.74 -39.84 -18.78
CA PRO A 79 41.33 -40.64 -17.72
C PRO A 79 42.84 -40.41 -17.58
N THR A 80 43.24 -39.39 -16.82
CA THR A 80 44.54 -39.36 -16.13
C THR A 80 44.32 -39.38 -14.61
N ALA A 81 45.31 -39.96 -13.91
CA ALA A 81 45.32 -40.64 -12.61
C ALA A 81 44.45 -40.17 -11.41
N ILE A 82 43.74 -39.04 -11.46
CA ILE A 82 42.89 -38.52 -10.37
C ILE A 82 41.39 -38.72 -10.66
N TYR A 83 40.97 -38.73 -11.94
CA TYR A 83 39.55 -38.80 -12.36
C TYR A 83 39.05 -40.21 -12.72
N LYS A 84 39.70 -41.27 -12.24
CA LYS A 84 39.27 -42.69 -12.38
C LYS A 84 37.91 -43.02 -11.75
N GLN A 85 37.14 -42.00 -11.40
CA GLN A 85 36.02 -42.14 -10.50
C GLN A 85 34.71 -42.29 -11.27
N TYR A 86 34.56 -41.77 -12.50
CA TYR A 86 33.27 -41.78 -13.23
C TYR A 86 33.22 -42.68 -14.47
N THR A 87 32.09 -43.35 -14.69
CA THR A 87 31.72 -44.10 -15.90
C THR A 87 30.46 -43.47 -16.50
N VAL A 88 30.52 -43.00 -17.74
CA VAL A 88 29.40 -42.32 -18.41
C VAL A 88 28.84 -43.23 -19.51
N THR A 89 27.52 -43.44 -19.55
CA THR A 89 26.81 -44.23 -20.56
C THR A 89 25.59 -43.49 -21.07
N ARG A 90 25.24 -43.60 -22.35
CA ARG A 90 24.07 -42.94 -22.96
C ARG A 90 23.11 -43.96 -23.57
N TYR A 91 21.81 -43.70 -23.42
CA TYR A 91 20.71 -44.42 -24.08
C TYR A 91 19.70 -43.39 -24.61
N GLY A 92 19.74 -43.10 -25.92
CA GLY A 92 18.88 -42.05 -26.50
C GLY A 92 19.15 -40.67 -25.88
N ASN A 93 18.10 -40.03 -25.38
CA ASN A 93 18.18 -38.76 -24.66
C ASN A 93 18.55 -38.90 -23.17
N ILE A 94 18.89 -40.11 -22.70
CA ILE A 94 19.27 -40.37 -21.30
C ILE A 94 20.78 -40.57 -21.18
N VAL A 95 21.41 -39.87 -20.25
CA VAL A 95 22.83 -40.00 -19.88
C VAL A 95 22.93 -40.51 -18.45
N VAL A 96 23.77 -41.50 -18.18
CA VAL A 96 24.00 -42.08 -16.86
C VAL A 96 25.46 -41.92 -16.49
N ILE A 97 25.74 -41.21 -15.41
CA ILE A 97 27.07 -40.98 -14.84
C ILE A 97 27.17 -41.80 -13.55
N LYS A 98 28.06 -42.80 -13.51
CA LYS A 98 28.30 -43.69 -12.36
C LYS A 98 29.62 -43.37 -11.70
N ARG A 99 29.74 -43.42 -10.38
CA ARG A 99 31.00 -43.29 -9.63
C ARG A 99 31.28 -44.50 -8.75
N VAL A 100 32.50 -45.03 -8.77
CA VAL A 100 32.94 -46.11 -7.85
C VAL A 100 33.33 -45.51 -6.50
N LEU A 101 32.78 -46.02 -5.39
CA LEU A 101 33.17 -45.58 -4.05
C LEU A 101 34.50 -46.25 -3.65
N GLY A 102 35.51 -45.43 -3.37
CA GLY A 102 36.73 -45.87 -2.66
C GLY A 102 36.55 -45.78 -1.14
N THR A 103 37.45 -46.39 -0.36
CA THR A 103 37.44 -46.42 1.12
C THR A 103 37.77 -45.08 1.80
N GLY A 104 37.74 -43.96 1.08
CA GLY A 104 38.06 -42.62 1.58
C GLY A 104 36.87 -41.67 1.48
N THR A 105 36.72 -40.80 2.48
CA THR A 105 35.77 -39.68 2.52
C THR A 105 36.03 -38.71 1.37
N GLY A 106 35.25 -38.80 0.29
CA GLY A 106 35.34 -37.90 -0.86
C GLY A 106 33.97 -37.73 -1.53
N SER A 107 33.72 -36.51 -1.99
CA SER A 107 32.46 -35.88 -2.42
C SER A 107 31.35 -36.79 -2.97
N PHE A 108 30.11 -36.57 -2.55
CA PHE A 108 28.87 -37.27 -2.89
C PHE A 108 28.10 -36.51 -3.97
N PHE A 109 27.32 -37.19 -4.83
CA PHE A 109 26.27 -36.49 -5.59
C PHE A 109 25.16 -36.08 -4.61
N TYR A 110 24.94 -34.78 -4.45
CA TYR A 110 23.79 -34.22 -3.72
C TYR A 110 22.77 -33.70 -4.74
N GLY A 111 21.48 -33.78 -4.37
CA GLY A 111 20.33 -33.53 -5.24
C GLY A 111 20.09 -32.08 -5.65
N GLY A 112 21.09 -31.39 -6.20
CA GLY A 112 20.90 -30.13 -6.91
C GLY A 112 21.46 -30.24 -8.33
N HIS A 113 20.62 -29.90 -9.29
CA HIS A 113 20.99 -29.72 -10.68
C HIS A 113 20.42 -28.37 -11.11
N HIS A 114 21.28 -27.52 -11.66
CA HIS A 114 20.82 -26.25 -12.23
C HIS A 114 20.94 -26.34 -13.74
N ILE A 115 19.81 -26.16 -14.43
CA ILE A 115 19.77 -26.07 -15.88
C ILE A 115 19.26 -24.70 -16.23
N TYR A 116 20.17 -23.85 -16.68
CA TYR A 116 19.84 -22.52 -17.18
C TYR A 116 19.76 -22.62 -18.70
N LYS A 117 18.73 -22.03 -19.30
CA LYS A 117 18.64 -21.81 -20.74
C LYS A 117 18.68 -20.31 -20.98
N SER A 118 19.84 -19.78 -21.38
CA SER A 118 20.01 -18.35 -21.64
C SER A 118 19.52 -17.46 -20.47
N GLY A 119 19.78 -17.87 -19.22
CA GLY A 119 19.33 -17.14 -18.01
C GLY A 119 17.87 -17.35 -17.58
N LEU A 120 17.08 -18.16 -18.29
CA LEU A 120 15.74 -18.62 -17.89
C LEU A 120 15.78 -20.11 -17.48
N ILE A 121 15.04 -20.49 -16.43
CA ILE A 121 14.89 -21.91 -16.04
C ILE A 121 13.90 -22.56 -17.01
N LEU A 122 14.39 -23.24 -18.05
CA LEU A 122 13.57 -23.98 -19.01
C LEU A 122 14.37 -25.15 -19.62
N ALA A 123 14.16 -26.34 -19.07
CA ALA A 123 14.14 -27.64 -19.74
C ALA A 123 14.04 -28.72 -18.65
N ASP A 124 12.98 -29.50 -18.66
CA ASP A 124 12.77 -30.57 -17.69
C ASP A 124 13.83 -31.65 -17.94
N VAL A 125 14.80 -31.81 -17.02
CA VAL A 125 15.71 -32.95 -17.05
C VAL A 125 15.38 -33.82 -15.86
N GLY A 126 14.79 -34.99 -16.14
CA GLY A 126 14.58 -35.97 -15.09
C GLY A 126 15.92 -36.41 -14.52
N VAL A 127 16.13 -36.19 -13.22
CA VAL A 127 17.35 -36.62 -12.53
C VAL A 127 17.05 -37.74 -11.55
N GLU A 128 17.63 -38.92 -11.80
CA GLU A 128 17.52 -40.09 -10.92
C GLU A 128 18.83 -40.29 -10.15
N TYR A 129 18.76 -40.25 -8.82
CA TYR A 129 19.88 -40.57 -7.93
C TYR A 129 19.67 -41.94 -7.29
N SER A 130 20.73 -42.74 -7.24
CA SER A 130 20.68 -44.05 -6.60
C SER A 130 22.05 -44.45 -6.06
N ASN A 131 22.03 -45.03 -4.86
CA ASN A 131 23.20 -45.57 -4.15
C ASN A 131 23.30 -47.10 -4.27
N SER A 132 22.34 -47.75 -4.94
CA SER A 132 22.20 -49.20 -5.07
C SER A 132 21.06 -49.52 -6.06
N PRO A 133 21.12 -50.58 -6.88
CA PRO A 133 20.10 -50.90 -7.89
C PRO A 133 18.65 -51.17 -7.37
N PHE A 134 18.35 -50.95 -6.08
CA PHE A 134 17.06 -51.33 -5.46
C PHE A 134 16.27 -50.17 -4.82
N ILE A 135 16.80 -48.95 -4.79
CA ILE A 135 16.01 -47.73 -4.50
C ILE A 135 16.13 -46.77 -5.67
N THR A 136 14.98 -46.39 -6.22
CA THR A 136 14.85 -45.39 -7.27
C THR A 136 13.88 -44.31 -6.79
N ILE A 137 14.38 -43.13 -6.43
CA ILE A 137 13.47 -42.00 -6.21
C ILE A 137 12.99 -41.53 -7.58
N SER A 138 11.85 -42.06 -8.01
CA SER A 138 11.17 -41.70 -9.26
C SER A 138 10.49 -40.34 -9.14
N GLY A 139 11.26 -39.28 -8.94
CA GLY A 139 10.76 -37.90 -8.90
C GLY A 139 9.75 -37.61 -7.77
N ILE A 140 9.46 -36.32 -7.59
CA ILE A 140 8.36 -35.87 -6.74
C ILE A 140 7.12 -35.84 -7.64
N LEU A 141 6.37 -36.94 -7.71
CA LEU A 141 5.01 -36.88 -8.25
C LEU A 141 4.12 -36.35 -7.13
N ILE A 142 3.44 -35.23 -7.37
CA ILE A 142 2.62 -34.53 -6.37
C ILE A 142 1.15 -34.92 -6.61
N PRO A 143 0.60 -35.91 -5.90
CA PRO A 143 -0.83 -35.97 -5.72
C PRO A 143 -1.23 -34.92 -4.68
N TYR A 144 -2.10 -34.02 -5.14
CA TYR A 144 -2.79 -32.95 -4.42
C TYR A 144 -3.19 -33.33 -2.98
N THR A 145 -2.64 -32.64 -1.99
CA THR A 145 -3.23 -32.59 -0.63
C THR A 145 -4.27 -31.48 -0.58
N ALA A 146 -5.28 -31.59 0.29
CA ALA A 146 -6.26 -30.52 0.50
C ALA A 146 -5.65 -29.25 1.15
N ASP A 147 -4.40 -29.33 1.61
CA ASP A 147 -3.67 -28.23 2.27
C ASP A 147 -2.21 -28.18 1.78
N PRO A 148 -1.97 -27.64 0.57
CA PRO A 148 -0.65 -27.55 -0.04
C PRO A 148 0.30 -26.59 0.70
N CYS A 149 -0.23 -25.73 1.58
CA CYS A 149 0.56 -24.77 2.34
C CYS A 149 1.21 -25.36 3.58
N ASN A 150 0.63 -26.41 4.14
CA ASN A 150 1.23 -27.10 5.28
C ASN A 150 1.82 -28.45 4.89
N PHE A 151 1.31 -29.07 3.83
CA PHE A 151 1.69 -30.44 3.47
C PHE A 151 1.94 -30.66 1.98
N SER A 152 2.94 -31.48 1.66
CA SER A 152 3.20 -31.95 0.30
C SER A 152 3.31 -33.47 0.25
N THR A 153 2.88 -34.10 -0.84
CA THR A 153 3.03 -35.55 -1.01
C THR A 153 4.24 -35.87 -1.87
N LEU A 154 5.07 -36.79 -1.40
CA LEU A 154 6.21 -37.32 -2.12
C LEU A 154 6.01 -38.80 -2.42
N SER A 155 5.95 -39.17 -3.70
CA SER A 155 6.01 -40.57 -4.12
C SER A 155 7.45 -41.09 -4.13
N ILE A 156 7.69 -42.23 -3.49
CA ILE A 156 8.98 -42.94 -3.49
C ILE A 156 8.76 -44.35 -4.03
N THR A 157 9.51 -44.74 -5.05
CA THR A 157 9.50 -46.12 -5.57
C THR A 157 10.69 -46.90 -5.02
N THR A 158 10.47 -48.04 -4.37
CA THR A 158 11.58 -48.92 -3.96
C THR A 158 11.30 -50.37 -4.30
N PHE A 159 12.36 -51.10 -4.64
CA PHE A 159 12.36 -52.54 -4.93
C PHE A 159 12.79 -53.36 -3.70
N SER A 160 12.68 -52.76 -2.50
CA SER A 160 13.11 -53.36 -1.24
C SER A 160 11.95 -54.04 -0.52
N THR A 161 12.22 -55.01 0.36
CA THR A 161 11.17 -55.76 1.08
C THR A 161 10.45 -54.94 2.16
N SER A 162 11.10 -53.89 2.68
CA SER A 162 10.50 -52.91 3.58
C SER A 162 11.20 -51.57 3.52
N LEU A 163 10.46 -50.50 3.80
CA LEU A 163 10.89 -49.10 3.81
C LEU A 163 10.46 -48.41 5.11
N THR A 164 11.37 -47.67 5.73
CA THR A 164 11.15 -46.92 6.96
C THR A 164 11.28 -45.43 6.66
N VAL A 165 10.27 -44.66 7.03
CA VAL A 165 10.26 -43.19 6.93
C VAL A 165 10.34 -42.62 8.33
N THR A 166 11.32 -41.78 8.58
CA THR A 166 11.50 -41.08 9.86
C THR A 166 11.37 -39.58 9.64
N ASN A 167 10.44 -38.94 10.35
CA ASN A 167 10.44 -37.48 10.49
C ASN A 167 11.54 -37.10 11.48
N LEU A 168 12.59 -36.44 11.02
CA LEU A 168 13.76 -36.13 11.85
C LEU A 168 13.49 -35.01 12.86
N SER A 169 12.45 -34.20 12.66
CA SER A 169 12.09 -33.14 13.60
C SER A 169 11.15 -33.63 14.70
N THR A 170 10.28 -34.61 14.44
CA THR A 170 9.36 -35.20 15.45
C THR A 170 9.79 -36.56 15.99
N ASN A 171 10.78 -37.20 15.36
CA ASN A 171 11.19 -38.60 15.57
C ASN A 171 10.07 -39.63 15.33
N GLU A 172 9.02 -39.27 14.61
CA GLU A 172 7.98 -40.21 14.21
C GLU A 172 8.48 -41.15 13.12
N VAL A 173 8.18 -42.44 13.25
CA VAL A 173 8.67 -43.50 12.35
C VAL A 173 7.51 -44.32 11.79
N THR A 174 7.46 -44.44 10.48
CA THR A 174 6.47 -45.25 9.76
C THR A 174 7.18 -46.31 8.93
N THR A 175 6.71 -47.56 8.98
CA THR A 175 7.28 -48.68 8.23
C THR A 175 6.29 -49.23 7.23
N HIS A 176 6.74 -49.43 5.99
CA HIS A 176 6.00 -50.00 4.87
C HIS A 176 6.65 -51.34 4.48
N THR A 177 5.85 -52.36 4.17
CA THR A 177 6.32 -53.73 3.90
C THR A 177 5.73 -54.29 2.60
N GLY A 178 6.58 -54.87 1.73
CA GLY A 178 6.22 -55.51 0.44
C GLY A 178 7.25 -55.22 -0.66
N ILE A 179 7.30 -56.07 -1.69
CA ILE A 179 8.23 -55.96 -2.84
C ILE A 179 7.63 -55.00 -3.87
N ASP A 180 8.41 -54.07 -4.43
CA ASP A 180 8.02 -53.06 -5.44
C ASP A 180 6.87 -52.15 -5.00
N GLN A 181 7.17 -51.20 -4.11
CA GLN A 181 6.18 -50.24 -3.60
C GLN A 181 6.45 -48.81 -4.07
N GLN A 182 5.37 -48.14 -4.48
CA GLN A 182 5.26 -46.69 -4.49
C GLN A 182 4.65 -46.26 -3.15
N VAL A 183 5.40 -45.49 -2.37
CA VAL A 183 4.96 -44.95 -1.08
C VAL A 183 4.80 -43.45 -1.21
N ASP A 184 3.60 -42.97 -0.95
CA ASP A 184 3.27 -41.55 -0.88
C ASP A 184 3.44 -41.07 0.57
N ILE A 185 4.40 -40.17 0.78
CA ILE A 185 4.70 -39.59 2.10
C ILE A 185 4.15 -38.18 2.14
N VAL A 186 3.25 -37.91 3.09
CA VAL A 186 2.82 -36.55 3.41
C VAL A 186 3.89 -35.90 4.28
N LYS A 187 4.55 -34.88 3.73
CA LYS A 187 5.55 -34.06 4.41
C LYS A 187 4.93 -32.78 4.92
N GLN A 188 5.33 -32.35 6.10
CA GLN A 188 5.02 -31.03 6.63
C GLN A 188 6.11 -30.03 6.21
N ARG A 189 5.70 -28.83 5.74
CA ARG A 189 6.64 -27.73 5.48
C ARG A 189 7.37 -27.33 6.77
N GLY A 190 8.67 -27.04 6.69
CA GLY A 190 9.55 -26.75 7.83
C GLY A 190 10.21 -27.97 8.48
N TYR A 191 9.91 -29.19 8.03
CA TYR A 191 10.39 -30.45 8.63
C TYR A 191 11.34 -31.21 7.69
N SER A 192 12.28 -31.98 8.27
CA SER A 192 13.21 -32.83 7.52
C SER A 192 12.86 -34.31 7.70
N TYR A 193 13.08 -35.10 6.64
CA TYR A 193 12.67 -36.52 6.60
C TYR A 193 13.82 -37.40 6.16
N LYS A 194 13.96 -38.56 6.79
CA LYS A 194 14.90 -39.62 6.41
C LYS A 194 14.12 -40.84 5.95
N VAL A 195 14.51 -41.43 4.83
CA VAL A 195 13.91 -42.65 4.29
C VAL A 195 14.99 -43.72 4.22
N GLU A 196 14.72 -44.89 4.77
CA GLU A 196 15.66 -46.01 4.91
C GLU A 196 15.02 -47.32 4.44
N ALA A 197 15.64 -48.05 3.54
CA ALA A 197 15.18 -49.38 3.14
C ALA A 197 15.80 -50.51 3.98
N SER A 198 15.15 -51.67 3.94
CA SER A 198 15.60 -52.95 4.53
C SER A 198 17.02 -53.37 4.13
N ASP A 199 17.52 -52.91 2.98
CA ASP A 199 18.87 -53.22 2.51
C ASP A 199 19.95 -52.28 3.08
N GLY A 200 19.56 -51.33 3.95
CA GLY A 200 20.44 -50.34 4.59
C GLY A 200 20.65 -49.06 3.78
N SER A 201 20.05 -48.93 2.60
CA SER A 201 20.12 -47.71 1.79
C SER A 201 19.26 -46.60 2.40
N SER A 202 19.78 -45.38 2.50
CA SER A 202 19.03 -44.23 3.04
C SER A 202 19.19 -42.95 2.24
N VAL A 203 18.16 -42.09 2.31
CA VAL A 203 18.12 -40.73 1.73
C VAL A 203 17.56 -39.76 2.76
N ILE A 204 18.25 -38.63 2.98
CA ILE A 204 17.76 -37.50 3.77
C ILE A 204 17.20 -36.46 2.81
N MET A 205 16.02 -35.96 3.13
CA MET A 205 15.31 -34.96 2.36
C MET A 205 15.41 -33.60 3.06
N PRO A 206 15.77 -32.53 2.35
CA PRO A 206 15.93 -31.20 2.93
C PRO A 206 14.59 -30.63 3.42
N VAL A 207 14.68 -29.60 4.26
CA VAL A 207 13.55 -28.81 4.74
C VAL A 207 12.92 -28.04 3.59
N PHE A 208 11.59 -28.00 3.52
CA PHE A 208 10.84 -27.12 2.61
C PHE A 208 10.44 -25.85 3.38
N ASP A 209 10.91 -24.68 2.96
CA ASP A 209 10.55 -23.42 3.60
C ASP A 209 9.08 -23.05 3.38
N SER A 210 8.50 -22.28 4.28
CA SER A 210 7.12 -21.77 4.13
C SER A 210 7.06 -20.62 3.13
N LEU A 211 6.01 -20.59 2.31
CA LEU A 211 5.72 -19.44 1.45
C LEU A 211 5.42 -18.21 2.32
N GLU A 212 6.27 -17.19 2.22
CA GLU A 212 6.08 -15.88 2.87
C GLU A 212 5.93 -14.77 1.83
N ALA A 213 4.96 -13.88 2.06
CA ALA A 213 4.72 -12.69 1.26
C ALA A 213 5.10 -11.46 2.10
N ASN A 214 6.31 -10.95 1.96
CA ASN A 214 6.79 -9.82 2.76
C ASN A 214 7.22 -8.67 1.85
N ASN A 215 6.66 -7.47 2.05
CA ASN A 215 6.99 -6.19 1.41
C ASN A 215 6.37 -5.93 0.01
N VAL A 216 5.30 -5.14 0.00
CA VAL A 216 4.61 -4.66 -1.20
C VAL A 216 5.04 -3.23 -1.47
N ASN A 217 5.49 -2.94 -2.70
CA ASN A 217 5.83 -1.58 -3.13
C ASN A 217 4.86 -1.12 -4.20
N ILE A 218 4.30 0.06 -3.99
CA ILE A 218 3.39 0.73 -4.93
C ILE A 218 4.18 1.82 -5.63
N THR A 219 4.08 1.86 -6.95
CA THR A 219 4.51 3.00 -7.73
C THR A 219 3.37 3.48 -8.60
N TYR A 220 3.31 4.80 -8.78
CA TYR A 220 2.23 5.45 -9.50
C TYR A 220 2.77 6.00 -10.81
N SER A 221 2.10 5.74 -11.93
CA SER A 221 2.42 6.37 -13.23
C SER A 221 1.15 6.77 -13.97
N GLY A 222 0.82 8.06 -13.93
CA GLY A 222 -0.35 8.59 -14.65
C GLY A 222 -1.68 8.15 -14.00
N THR A 223 -2.61 7.68 -14.82
CA THR A 223 -3.95 7.19 -14.40
C THR A 223 -3.92 5.79 -13.79
N ALA A 224 -2.76 5.15 -13.69
CA ALA A 224 -2.68 3.76 -13.30
C ALA A 224 -1.63 3.46 -12.23
N LEU A 225 -1.90 2.39 -11.49
CA LEU A 225 -1.02 1.81 -10.47
C LEU A 225 -0.07 0.82 -11.10
N ASN A 226 1.19 0.87 -10.67
CA ASN A 226 2.13 -0.22 -10.87
C ASN A 226 2.38 -0.88 -9.52
N ILE A 227 1.83 -2.08 -9.34
CA ILE A 227 1.98 -2.87 -8.11
C ILE A 227 3.19 -3.77 -8.30
N SER A 228 4.18 -3.65 -7.41
CA SER A 228 5.36 -4.51 -7.38
C SER A 228 5.48 -5.23 -6.05
N ILE A 229 5.63 -6.55 -6.09
CA ILE A 229 5.80 -7.38 -4.91
C ILE A 229 7.29 -7.62 -4.72
N THR A 230 7.87 -7.15 -3.62
CA THR A 230 9.29 -7.33 -3.29
C THR A 230 9.42 -8.24 -2.07
N GLY A 231 10.63 -8.64 -1.67
CA GLY A 231 10.87 -9.31 -0.37
C GLY A 231 10.32 -10.72 -0.18
N VAL A 232 9.93 -11.41 -1.25
CA VAL A 232 9.71 -12.86 -1.25
C VAL A 232 11.05 -13.55 -0.92
N ILE A 233 11.02 -14.66 -0.17
CA ILE A 233 12.21 -15.50 0.06
C ILE A 233 12.89 -15.72 -1.30
N PRO A 234 14.18 -15.38 -1.49
CA PRO A 234 14.85 -15.62 -2.76
C PRO A 234 14.67 -17.09 -3.11
N ALA A 235 14.08 -17.33 -4.29
CA ALA A 235 13.65 -18.64 -4.75
C ALA A 235 14.60 -19.72 -4.24
N SER A 236 14.13 -20.53 -3.29
CA SER A 236 14.80 -21.80 -3.06
C SER A 236 14.74 -22.58 -4.38
N THR A 237 15.68 -23.47 -4.61
CA THR A 237 15.90 -24.18 -5.89
C THR A 237 14.75 -25.08 -6.36
N TRP A 238 13.56 -24.93 -5.76
CA TRP A 238 12.41 -25.81 -5.88
C TRP A 238 11.08 -25.08 -6.06
N GLU A 239 11.02 -23.74 -6.08
CA GLU A 239 9.75 -23.02 -6.14
C GLU A 239 9.75 -21.92 -7.21
N ASP A 240 9.09 -22.18 -8.33
CA ASP A 240 8.63 -21.12 -9.25
C ASP A 240 7.37 -20.51 -8.64
N TYR A 241 7.44 -19.22 -8.31
CA TYR A 241 6.28 -18.45 -7.83
C TYR A 241 5.52 -17.83 -8.98
N GLN A 242 4.20 -17.79 -8.83
CA GLN A 242 3.29 -17.05 -9.68
C GLN A 242 2.52 -16.03 -8.84
N TYR A 243 2.20 -14.91 -9.46
CA TYR A 243 1.59 -13.77 -8.82
C TYR A 243 0.26 -13.45 -9.49
N SER A 244 -0.73 -13.00 -8.73
CA SER A 244 -2.03 -12.55 -9.22
C SER A 244 -2.58 -11.41 -8.38
N ILE A 245 -3.39 -10.53 -8.95
CA ILE A 245 -4.12 -9.46 -8.24
C ILE A 245 -5.64 -9.69 -8.19
N ASP A 246 -6.13 -10.74 -8.85
CA ASP A 246 -7.55 -11.09 -8.94
C ASP A 246 -7.85 -12.51 -8.42
N GLY A 247 -6.81 -13.30 -8.14
CA GLY A 247 -6.91 -14.69 -7.69
C GLY A 247 -7.26 -15.68 -8.81
N LEU A 248 -7.35 -15.22 -10.05
CA LEU A 248 -7.75 -16.01 -11.22
C LEU A 248 -6.61 -16.09 -12.24
N ASN A 249 -6.04 -14.95 -12.60
CA ASN A 249 -4.99 -14.83 -13.61
C ASN A 249 -3.63 -14.75 -12.93
N PHE A 250 -2.86 -15.83 -13.01
CA PHE A 250 -1.51 -15.95 -12.43
C PHE A 250 -0.43 -15.77 -13.49
N GLN A 251 0.55 -14.91 -13.20
CA GLN A 251 1.69 -14.63 -14.06
C GLN A 251 3.03 -14.86 -13.34
N ALA A 252 4.11 -15.07 -14.09
CA ALA A 252 5.44 -15.29 -13.52
C ALA A 252 6.08 -14.00 -12.97
N TRP A 253 5.64 -12.84 -13.45
CA TRP A 253 6.19 -11.55 -13.04
C TRP A 253 5.46 -10.99 -11.82
N TYR A 254 6.24 -10.44 -10.89
CA TYR A 254 5.75 -9.81 -9.66
C TYR A 254 5.36 -8.34 -9.83
N ILE A 255 5.35 -7.86 -11.08
CA ILE A 255 5.02 -6.49 -11.47
C ILE A 255 3.69 -6.53 -12.24
N PHE A 256 2.73 -5.74 -11.78
CA PHE A 256 1.46 -5.50 -12.45
C PHE A 256 1.44 -4.05 -12.89
N ASP A 257 1.49 -3.83 -14.20
CA ASP A 257 1.44 -2.50 -14.78
C ASP A 257 0.02 -2.11 -15.14
N ASN A 258 -0.24 -0.80 -15.16
CA ASN A 258 -1.51 -0.21 -15.60
C ASN A 258 -2.76 -0.74 -14.87
N VAL A 259 -2.65 -0.98 -13.57
CA VAL A 259 -3.76 -1.46 -12.74
C VAL A 259 -4.66 -0.27 -12.36
N GLU A 260 -5.98 -0.44 -12.46
CA GLU A 260 -6.95 0.58 -12.04
C GLU A 260 -6.89 0.83 -10.52
N TYR A 261 -7.48 1.93 -10.03
CA TYR A 261 -7.58 2.18 -8.59
C TYR A 261 -8.72 1.33 -8.00
N SER A 262 -8.37 0.23 -7.36
CA SER A 262 -9.32 -0.61 -6.62
C SER A 262 -8.63 -1.37 -5.49
N ASN A 263 -9.42 -1.87 -4.53
CA ASN A 263 -8.90 -2.77 -3.53
C ASN A 263 -8.58 -4.12 -4.18
N TYR A 264 -7.30 -4.48 -4.20
CA TYR A 264 -6.85 -5.75 -4.74
C TYR A 264 -6.51 -6.71 -3.61
N THR A 265 -6.74 -7.99 -3.86
CA THR A 265 -6.10 -9.04 -3.07
C THR A 265 -4.95 -9.57 -3.90
N VAL A 266 -3.74 -9.39 -3.42
CA VAL A 266 -2.58 -9.91 -4.11
C VAL A 266 -2.34 -11.34 -3.64
N TYR A 267 -2.13 -12.24 -4.59
CA TYR A 267 -1.91 -13.65 -4.38
C TYR A 267 -0.52 -14.03 -4.86
N ILE A 268 0.19 -14.81 -4.05
CA ILE A 268 1.42 -15.49 -4.43
C ILE A 268 1.14 -16.98 -4.34
N ARG A 269 1.47 -17.72 -5.39
CA ARG A 269 1.29 -19.16 -5.47
C ARG A 269 2.56 -19.85 -5.89
N ASP A 270 2.92 -20.95 -5.24
CA ASP A 270 4.03 -21.81 -5.66
C ASP A 270 3.59 -22.91 -6.65
N ARG A 271 4.55 -23.67 -7.18
CA ARG A 271 4.27 -24.81 -8.08
C ARG A 271 3.46 -25.95 -7.44
N LEU A 272 3.37 -26.01 -6.11
CA LEU A 272 2.61 -27.02 -5.36
C LEU A 272 1.15 -26.58 -5.12
N GLY A 273 0.81 -25.32 -5.45
CA GLY A 273 -0.51 -24.74 -5.27
C GLY A 273 -0.74 -24.09 -3.91
N CYS A 274 0.27 -23.98 -3.04
CA CYS A 274 0.12 -23.17 -1.82
C CYS A 274 -0.05 -21.72 -2.24
N THR A 275 -1.10 -21.08 -1.74
CA THR A 275 -1.41 -19.68 -2.03
C THR A 275 -1.38 -18.87 -0.74
N LYS A 276 -0.61 -17.78 -0.74
CA LYS A 276 -0.67 -16.73 0.27
C LYS A 276 -1.30 -15.49 -0.33
N SER A 277 -2.12 -14.80 0.45
CA SER A 277 -2.71 -13.54 0.04
C SER A 277 -2.54 -12.45 1.09
N PHE A 278 -2.51 -11.21 0.61
CA PHE A 278 -2.59 -10.03 1.45
C PHE A 278 -3.50 -9.01 0.79
N GLN A 279 -4.17 -8.20 1.62
CA GLN A 279 -5.01 -7.12 1.15
C GLN A 279 -4.15 -5.94 0.73
N PHE A 280 -4.43 -5.42 -0.46
CA PHE A 280 -3.86 -4.22 -1.00
C PHE A 280 -4.94 -3.15 -1.07
N ASP A 281 -4.82 -2.14 -0.21
CA ASP A 281 -5.69 -0.97 -0.24
C ASP A 281 -5.08 0.07 -1.18
N SER A 282 -5.76 0.30 -2.31
CA SER A 282 -5.36 1.30 -3.29
C SER A 282 -5.87 2.70 -2.98
N SER A 283 -6.53 2.90 -1.83
CA SER A 283 -7.03 4.22 -1.46
C SER A 283 -5.88 5.21 -1.48
N VAL A 284 -6.12 6.34 -2.14
CA VAL A 284 -5.17 7.44 -2.07
C VAL A 284 -5.13 7.88 -0.61
N SER A 285 -3.97 7.70 0.03
CA SER A 285 -3.76 8.15 1.41
C SER A 285 -4.10 9.63 1.54
N LEU A 286 -4.89 9.97 2.55
CA LEU A 286 -5.16 11.36 2.88
C LEU A 286 -3.98 11.96 3.66
N ILE A 287 -3.60 13.19 3.32
CA ILE A 287 -2.70 14.02 4.13
C ILE A 287 -3.56 15.08 4.82
N MET A 288 -3.67 14.96 6.14
CA MET A 288 -4.32 15.94 7.02
C MET A 288 -3.33 17.10 7.27
N ALA A 289 -3.35 18.12 6.41
CA ALA A 289 -2.28 19.12 6.33
C ALA A 289 -2.12 20.00 7.58
N ARG A 290 -3.13 20.09 8.44
CA ARG A 290 -3.05 20.81 9.73
C ARG A 290 -2.50 19.94 10.87
N SER A 291 -2.03 18.72 10.58
CA SER A 291 -1.35 17.84 11.53
C SER A 291 -0.02 17.33 11.00
N PRO A 292 0.95 16.99 11.86
CA PRO A 292 2.27 16.54 11.42
C PRO A 292 2.18 15.33 10.47
N HIS A 293 2.73 15.48 9.28
CA HIS A 293 2.77 14.50 8.22
C HIS A 293 4.23 14.21 7.89
N THR A 294 4.78 13.27 8.65
CA THR A 294 6.16 12.83 8.55
C THR A 294 6.30 11.73 7.53
N VAL A 295 7.01 12.04 6.45
CA VAL A 295 7.43 11.10 5.42
C VAL A 295 8.79 10.52 5.80
N ARG A 296 8.96 9.20 5.70
CA ARG A 296 10.21 8.50 6.04
C ARG A 296 10.79 7.77 4.83
N ILE A 297 12.11 7.61 4.84
CA ILE A 297 12.85 6.73 3.94
C ILE A 297 13.75 5.81 4.77
N ILE A 298 13.80 4.53 4.39
CA ILE A 298 14.58 3.49 5.06
C ILE A 298 15.32 2.66 4.00
N PRO A 299 16.43 3.19 3.42
CA PRO A 299 17.19 2.45 2.43
C PRO A 299 17.79 1.17 3.03
N ASN A 300 17.81 0.09 2.26
CA ASN A 300 18.48 -1.18 2.60
C ASN A 300 19.97 -1.20 2.17
N THR A 301 20.53 -0.03 1.91
CA THR A 301 21.89 0.19 1.41
C THR A 301 22.50 1.39 2.14
N VAL A 302 23.82 1.57 2.03
CA VAL A 302 24.52 2.72 2.61
C VAL A 302 24.14 3.98 1.84
N TYR A 303 23.97 5.09 2.56
CA TYR A 303 23.66 6.40 2.00
C TYR A 303 24.22 7.51 2.91
N ASP A 304 24.52 8.68 2.35
CA ASP A 304 25.06 9.86 3.05
C ASP A 304 24.10 11.06 3.02
N ARG A 305 23.19 11.11 2.05
CA ARG A 305 22.26 12.22 1.82
C ARG A 305 20.92 11.73 1.28
N VAL A 306 19.85 12.40 1.65
CA VAL A 306 18.53 12.24 1.03
C VAL A 306 18.03 13.60 0.56
N GLU A 307 17.53 13.63 -0.67
CA GLU A 307 16.84 14.78 -1.26
C GLU A 307 15.38 14.40 -1.51
N MET A 308 14.44 15.29 -1.17
CA MET A 308 13.01 15.09 -1.36
C MET A 308 12.46 16.21 -2.25
N SER A 309 11.81 15.81 -3.34
CA SER A 309 11.05 16.69 -4.23
C SER A 309 9.56 16.52 -3.95
N VAL A 310 8.85 17.62 -3.74
CA VAL A 310 7.40 17.64 -3.49
C VAL A 310 6.69 18.37 -4.62
N TYR A 311 5.72 17.71 -5.24
CA TYR A 311 4.90 18.19 -6.34
C TYR A 311 3.44 18.25 -5.87
N MET A 312 2.76 19.36 -6.14
CA MET A 312 1.37 19.57 -5.79
C MET A 312 0.59 20.17 -6.94
N TRP A 313 -0.57 19.58 -7.25
CA TRP A 313 -1.41 20.02 -8.36
C TRP A 313 -2.90 19.71 -8.14
N LYS A 314 -3.73 20.27 -9.01
CA LYS A 314 -5.17 20.01 -9.13
C LYS A 314 -5.51 19.53 -10.54
N GLY A 315 -6.71 18.98 -10.72
CA GLY A 315 -7.17 18.38 -11.95
C GLY A 315 -6.86 16.89 -12.01
N SER A 316 -6.50 16.41 -13.19
CA SER A 316 -6.20 14.99 -13.40
C SER A 316 -4.95 14.56 -12.65
N LEU A 317 -5.01 13.37 -12.07
CA LEU A 317 -3.89 12.68 -11.44
C LEU A 317 -2.75 12.43 -12.42
N ALA A 318 -3.05 12.32 -13.73
CA ALA A 318 -2.05 12.13 -14.77
C ALA A 318 -1.23 13.39 -15.07
N ASP A 319 -1.73 14.57 -14.72
CA ASP A 319 -1.09 15.87 -15.01
C ASP A 319 0.00 16.20 -13.98
N ILE A 320 0.92 15.26 -13.74
CA ILE A 320 2.00 15.42 -12.77
C ILE A 320 2.93 16.56 -13.23
N PRO A 321 3.15 17.61 -12.41
CA PRO A 321 4.05 18.70 -12.75
C PRO A 321 5.49 18.21 -12.98
N THR A 322 6.17 18.79 -13.96
CA THR A 322 7.58 18.48 -14.24
C THR A 322 8.55 19.20 -13.30
N THR A 323 8.10 20.27 -12.65
CA THR A 323 8.88 21.04 -11.69
C THR A 323 8.31 20.85 -10.28
N PRO A 324 9.15 20.54 -9.28
CA PRO A 324 8.69 20.41 -7.91
C PRO A 324 8.35 21.78 -7.33
N ASN A 325 7.31 21.85 -6.51
CA ASN A 325 6.97 23.04 -5.72
C ASN A 325 8.04 23.29 -4.64
N TYR A 326 8.57 22.22 -4.05
CA TYR A 326 9.59 22.28 -3.00
C TYR A 326 10.65 21.20 -3.18
N THR A 327 11.89 21.54 -2.82
CA THR A 327 13.00 20.59 -2.73
C THR A 327 13.64 20.72 -1.36
N LEU A 328 13.76 19.61 -0.65
CA LEU A 328 14.31 19.53 0.70
C LEU A 328 15.49 18.56 0.71
N GLY A 329 16.52 18.83 1.51
CA GLY A 329 17.70 17.98 1.62
C GLY A 329 18.10 17.74 3.08
N LYS A 330 18.44 16.50 3.42
CA LYS A 330 19.00 16.14 4.72
C LYS A 330 20.21 15.22 4.53
N GLN A 331 21.24 15.44 5.34
CA GLN A 331 22.41 14.56 5.40
C GLN A 331 22.30 13.60 6.58
N VAL A 332 22.98 12.46 6.46
CA VAL A 332 23.18 11.54 7.58
C VAL A 332 24.15 12.19 8.58
N ILE A 333 23.73 12.33 9.84
CA ILE A 333 24.50 13.02 10.89
C ILE A 333 25.19 12.07 11.86
N GLN A 334 24.83 10.78 11.85
CA GLN A 334 25.40 9.76 12.71
C GLN A 334 25.66 8.47 11.93
N LEU A 335 26.81 7.85 12.19
CA LEU A 335 27.16 6.54 11.63
C LEU A 335 26.09 5.50 12.04
N GLY A 336 25.52 4.81 11.05
CA GLY A 336 24.47 3.81 11.26
C GLY A 336 23.03 4.35 11.30
N GLN A 337 22.81 5.64 11.02
CA GLN A 337 21.46 6.18 10.84
C GLN A 337 20.79 5.51 9.63
N SER A 338 19.78 4.67 9.88
CA SER A 338 19.05 3.93 8.84
C SER A 338 17.78 4.63 8.37
N ILE A 339 17.38 5.72 9.02
CA ILE A 339 16.12 6.43 8.74
C ILE A 339 16.35 7.94 8.63
N ILE A 340 15.82 8.55 7.57
CA ILE A 340 15.63 10.00 7.45
C ILE A 340 14.14 10.29 7.33
N SER A 341 13.70 11.37 7.98
CA SER A 341 12.32 11.83 7.97
C SER A 341 12.20 13.29 7.53
N PHE A 342 11.12 13.62 6.83
CA PHE A 342 10.74 14.98 6.45
C PHE A 342 9.30 15.24 6.88
N ASP A 343 9.01 16.42 7.42
CA ASP A 343 7.64 16.87 7.67
C ASP A 343 7.21 17.77 6.50
N ILE A 344 6.09 17.41 5.85
CA ILE A 344 5.56 18.15 4.70
C ILE A 344 4.25 18.88 5.01
N SER A 345 3.74 18.84 6.25
CA SER A 345 2.40 19.37 6.58
C SER A 345 2.21 20.82 6.21
N ASN A 346 3.14 21.69 6.60
CA ASN A 346 3.02 23.12 6.31
C ASN A 346 3.13 23.42 4.80
N LEU A 347 3.94 22.65 4.06
CA LEU A 347 4.07 22.77 2.61
C LEU A 347 2.77 22.39 1.91
N VAL A 348 2.10 21.34 2.39
CA VAL A 348 0.80 20.93 1.87
C VAL A 348 -0.29 21.92 2.29
N LYS A 349 -0.27 22.39 3.54
CA LYS A 349 -1.27 23.31 4.13
C LYS A 349 -1.36 24.62 3.33
N GLU A 350 -0.23 25.22 2.97
CA GLU A 350 -0.21 26.50 2.26
C GLU A 350 -0.69 26.42 0.80
N ASN A 351 -0.77 25.21 0.24
CA ASN A 351 -1.21 24.96 -1.13
C ASN A 351 -2.68 24.48 -1.22
N ILE A 352 -3.38 24.38 -0.09
CA ILE A 352 -4.79 23.99 -0.03
C ILE A 352 -5.62 25.18 0.48
N ASP A 353 -6.74 25.43 -0.19
CA ASP A 353 -7.67 26.48 0.19
C ASP A 353 -9.11 25.94 0.25
N SER A 354 -9.66 25.87 1.46
CA SER A 354 -11.02 25.40 1.71
C SER A 354 -11.95 26.62 1.84
N THR A 355 -12.78 26.84 0.82
CA THR A 355 -13.68 27.99 0.73
C THR A 355 -15.17 27.58 0.74
N ILE A 356 -16.05 28.57 0.89
CA ILE A 356 -17.51 28.44 0.99
C ILE A 356 -18.23 28.87 -0.31
N ASN A 357 -17.51 29.23 -1.37
CA ASN A 357 -18.08 29.88 -2.58
C ASN A 357 -19.23 29.09 -3.24
N ALA A 358 -19.22 27.76 -3.15
CA ALA A 358 -20.27 26.89 -3.71
C ALA A 358 -21.13 26.21 -2.64
N TYR A 359 -21.00 26.58 -1.37
CA TYR A 359 -21.62 25.87 -0.25
C TYR A 359 -23.15 25.83 -0.31
N GLN A 360 -23.76 26.88 -0.86
CA GLN A 360 -25.21 27.01 -1.00
C GLN A 360 -25.76 26.33 -2.26
N ASN A 361 -24.90 25.77 -3.12
CA ASN A 361 -25.37 25.02 -4.30
C ASN A 361 -26.19 23.81 -3.83
N PRO A 362 -27.35 23.55 -4.45
CA PRO A 362 -28.23 22.46 -4.04
C PRO A 362 -27.69 21.09 -4.46
N GLY A 363 -28.12 20.03 -3.77
CA GLY A 363 -27.90 18.65 -4.21
C GLY A 363 -26.49 18.11 -3.99
N LEU A 364 -26.17 17.06 -4.76
CA LEU A 364 -24.90 16.35 -4.72
C LEU A 364 -23.91 16.98 -5.70
N GLU A 365 -22.76 17.39 -5.20
CA GLU A 365 -21.70 18.06 -5.98
C GLU A 365 -20.32 17.59 -5.53
N VAL A 366 -19.36 17.72 -6.44
CA VAL A 366 -17.94 17.54 -6.15
C VAL A 366 -17.41 18.68 -5.27
N SER A 367 -16.31 18.44 -4.57
CA SER A 367 -15.65 19.47 -3.77
C SER A 367 -15.05 20.57 -4.66
N GLN A 368 -14.71 21.71 -4.05
CA GLN A 368 -14.04 22.78 -4.78
C GLN A 368 -12.63 22.33 -5.21
N PRO A 369 -12.17 22.69 -6.43
CA PRO A 369 -10.87 22.26 -6.97
C PRO A 369 -9.64 22.56 -6.11
N ASP A 370 -9.73 23.55 -5.22
CA ASP A 370 -8.64 23.98 -4.35
C ASP A 370 -8.76 23.44 -2.91
N ALA A 371 -9.87 22.77 -2.56
CA ALA A 371 -10.09 22.17 -1.24
C ALA A 371 -9.28 20.88 -1.02
N SER A 372 -8.77 20.29 -2.10
CA SER A 372 -7.84 19.17 -2.09
C SER A 372 -6.75 19.36 -3.13
N LYS A 373 -5.59 18.74 -2.92
CA LYS A 373 -4.49 18.70 -3.91
C LYS A 373 -3.90 17.30 -4.01
N TRP A 374 -3.52 16.90 -5.20
CA TRP A 374 -2.59 15.80 -5.34
C TRP A 374 -1.24 16.21 -4.76
N VAL A 375 -0.65 15.34 -3.95
CA VAL A 375 0.67 15.54 -3.34
C VAL A 375 1.52 14.35 -3.71
N ARG A 376 2.47 14.55 -4.63
CA ARG A 376 3.51 13.57 -4.92
C ARG A 376 4.79 13.98 -4.21
N TYR A 377 5.40 13.06 -3.50
CA TYR A 377 6.75 13.25 -2.99
C TYR A 377 7.66 12.13 -3.46
N GLU A 378 8.87 12.50 -3.84
CA GLU A 378 9.92 11.61 -4.32
C GLU A 378 11.16 11.83 -3.45
N LEU A 379 11.58 10.78 -2.75
CA LEU A 379 12.76 10.77 -1.89
C LEU A 379 13.86 9.96 -2.56
N ASN A 380 14.99 10.61 -2.82
CA ASN A 380 16.16 10.05 -3.47
C ASN A 380 17.30 10.01 -2.46
N ALA A 381 17.76 8.81 -2.10
CA ALA A 381 18.93 8.59 -1.24
C ALA A 381 20.19 8.41 -2.10
N PHE A 382 21.26 9.06 -1.68
CA PHE A 382 22.54 9.06 -2.38
C PHE A 382 23.65 8.50 -1.50
N ASP A 383 24.64 7.87 -2.14
CA ASP A 383 25.95 7.54 -1.56
C ASP A 383 27.04 8.10 -2.47
N ASN A 384 27.81 9.07 -1.97
CA ASN A 384 28.88 9.72 -2.72
C ASN A 384 28.41 10.20 -4.11
N LEU A 385 27.24 10.86 -4.15
CA LEU A 385 26.53 11.36 -5.34
C LEU A 385 25.83 10.31 -6.22
N ASN A 386 25.99 9.01 -5.95
CA ASN A 386 25.27 7.97 -6.69
C ASN A 386 23.89 7.77 -6.08
N LEU A 387 22.84 7.78 -6.90
CA LEU A 387 21.50 7.42 -6.47
C LEU A 387 21.46 5.92 -6.12
N VAL A 388 21.15 5.60 -4.87
CA VAL A 388 21.16 4.21 -4.37
C VAL A 388 19.77 3.69 -4.03
N TYR A 389 18.82 4.58 -3.74
CA TYR A 389 17.45 4.19 -3.41
C TYR A 389 16.48 5.34 -3.67
N THR A 390 15.31 5.02 -4.22
CA THR A 390 14.23 5.98 -4.46
C THR A 390 12.95 5.47 -3.84
N ARG A 391 12.19 6.38 -3.21
CA ARG A 391 10.84 6.13 -2.72
C ARG A 391 9.91 7.22 -3.22
N THR A 392 8.84 6.84 -3.91
CA THR A 392 7.85 7.78 -4.44
C THR A 392 6.47 7.39 -3.93
N GLN A 393 5.64 8.38 -3.60
CA GLN A 393 4.24 8.15 -3.23
C GLN A 393 3.40 9.35 -3.69
N ILE A 394 2.14 9.07 -4.03
CA ILE A 394 1.12 10.07 -4.27
C ILE A 394 0.04 9.93 -3.20
N ALA A 395 -0.44 11.07 -2.72
CA ALA A 395 -1.46 11.19 -1.70
C ALA A 395 -2.41 12.36 -2.04
N LEU A 396 -3.56 12.44 -1.38
CA LEU A 396 -4.50 13.54 -1.52
C LEU A 396 -4.41 14.40 -0.26
N GLY A 397 -3.89 15.62 -0.40
CA GLY A 397 -3.83 16.60 0.67
C GLY A 397 -5.18 17.28 0.88
N ILE A 398 -5.61 17.35 2.14
CA ILE A 398 -6.80 18.10 2.59
C ILE A 398 -6.46 18.99 3.79
N TYR A 399 -7.26 20.02 4.03
CA TYR A 399 -7.01 21.01 5.10
C TYR A 399 -7.34 20.51 6.52
N GLY A 400 -7.54 19.21 6.71
CA GLY A 400 -7.94 18.61 7.99
C GLY A 400 -6.81 18.46 9.01
N TYR A 401 -7.18 18.13 10.25
CA TYR A 401 -6.27 17.78 11.35
C TYR A 401 -6.70 16.51 12.10
N GLY A 402 -5.76 15.88 12.79
CA GLY A 402 -5.98 14.90 13.85
C GLY A 402 -5.78 15.51 15.24
N TYR A 403 -6.29 14.84 16.27
CA TYR A 403 -6.01 15.16 17.66
C TYR A 403 -4.64 14.61 18.08
N PHE A 404 -4.05 15.21 19.12
CA PHE A 404 -2.75 14.77 19.64
C PHE A 404 -2.70 13.26 19.97
N THR A 405 -3.79 12.72 20.51
CA THR A 405 -3.90 11.28 20.87
C THR A 405 -3.93 10.35 19.68
N GLU A 406 -4.17 10.86 18.47
CA GLU A 406 -4.24 10.09 17.22
C GLU A 406 -2.85 9.96 16.55
N GLY A 407 -1.84 10.66 17.10
CA GLY A 407 -0.46 10.56 16.63
C GLY A 407 -0.18 11.33 15.34
N TYR A 408 0.95 10.99 14.70
CA TYR A 408 1.38 11.60 13.44
C TYR A 408 0.81 10.83 12.25
N ASN A 409 0.71 11.49 11.08
CA ASN A 409 0.11 10.92 9.86
C ASN A 409 -1.29 10.35 10.11
N TYR A 410 -2.10 11.01 10.94
CA TYR A 410 -3.47 10.58 11.17
C TYR A 410 -4.25 10.48 9.86
N VAL A 411 -4.92 9.35 9.68
CA VAL A 411 -5.85 9.08 8.59
C VAL A 411 -7.23 8.87 9.20
N PRO A 412 -8.29 9.54 8.69
CA PRO A 412 -9.65 9.29 9.12
C PRO A 412 -10.04 7.80 9.08
N GLU A 413 -10.67 7.31 10.14
CA GLU A 413 -11.21 5.93 10.18
C GLU A 413 -12.46 5.74 9.32
N SER A 414 -13.15 6.84 8.97
CA SER A 414 -14.38 6.86 8.20
C SER A 414 -14.20 7.71 6.95
N ASN A 415 -14.80 7.26 5.85
CA ASN A 415 -14.82 8.01 4.58
C ASN A 415 -15.83 9.17 4.60
N VAL A 416 -16.63 9.30 5.65
CA VAL A 416 -17.62 10.36 5.82
C VAL A 416 -17.02 11.47 6.68
N LEU A 417 -16.81 12.63 6.07
CA LEU A 417 -15.97 13.72 6.57
C LEU A 417 -16.74 14.71 7.45
N ILE A 418 -17.52 14.17 8.39
CA ILE A 418 -18.26 14.91 9.42
C ILE A 418 -18.23 14.15 10.74
N THR A 419 -18.16 14.86 11.87
CA THR A 419 -18.10 14.25 13.20
C THR A 419 -19.50 13.94 13.73
N GLY A 420 -19.69 12.73 14.27
CA GLY A 420 -20.97 12.30 14.83
C GLY A 420 -22.02 11.92 13.79
N ASN A 421 -23.11 11.31 14.27
CA ASN A 421 -24.20 10.81 13.42
C ASN A 421 -25.52 11.55 13.64
N ASN A 422 -25.63 12.41 14.66
CA ASN A 422 -26.83 13.19 14.94
C ASN A 422 -26.51 14.68 14.78
N HIS A 423 -27.24 15.33 13.88
CA HIS A 423 -27.06 16.74 13.56
C HIS A 423 -28.40 17.46 13.62
N ILE A 424 -28.32 18.78 13.74
CA ILE A 424 -29.48 19.67 13.70
C ILE A 424 -29.25 20.69 12.59
N MET A 425 -30.31 21.05 11.90
CA MET A 425 -30.32 22.15 10.94
C MET A 425 -31.60 22.96 11.11
N ASN A 426 -31.57 24.24 10.76
CA ASN A 426 -32.81 25.00 10.63
C ASN A 426 -33.47 24.67 9.29
N ARG A 427 -34.80 24.74 9.22
CA ARG A 427 -35.54 24.57 7.97
C ARG A 427 -35.03 25.53 6.90
N GLU A 428 -34.92 25.04 5.66
CA GLU A 428 -34.46 25.81 4.48
C GLU A 428 -33.05 26.44 4.63
N SER A 429 -32.24 25.93 5.56
CA SER A 429 -30.85 26.35 5.74
C SER A 429 -29.87 25.40 5.05
N ASP A 430 -28.73 25.93 4.62
CA ASP A 430 -27.67 25.13 4.00
C ASP A 430 -26.94 24.24 5.01
N PHE A 431 -27.04 22.92 4.81
CA PHE A 431 -26.32 21.93 5.60
C PHE A 431 -25.69 20.91 4.66
N ARG A 432 -24.37 20.97 4.55
CA ARG A 432 -23.61 20.18 3.59
C ARG A 432 -22.79 19.09 4.28
N ILE A 433 -22.92 17.86 3.81
CA ILE A 433 -22.16 16.71 4.31
C ILE A 433 -21.13 16.34 3.26
N TYR A 434 -19.85 16.36 3.65
CA TYR A 434 -18.72 15.98 2.80
C TYR A 434 -18.34 14.52 3.03
N PHE A 435 -17.90 13.83 1.98
CA PHE A 435 -17.47 12.43 2.03
C PHE A 435 -16.50 12.09 0.90
N VAL A 436 -15.64 11.11 1.13
CA VAL A 436 -14.72 10.54 0.14
C VAL A 436 -15.51 9.71 -0.85
N THR A 437 -15.27 9.89 -2.15
CA THR A 437 -16.00 9.17 -3.21
C THR A 437 -15.33 7.87 -3.62
N VAL A 438 -14.03 7.71 -3.36
CA VAL A 438 -13.32 6.47 -3.64
C VAL A 438 -13.96 5.33 -2.87
N GLY A 439 -14.43 4.31 -3.60
CA GLY A 439 -15.12 3.17 -3.02
C GLY A 439 -16.55 3.43 -2.54
N ILE A 440 -17.18 4.57 -2.86
CA ILE A 440 -18.61 4.77 -2.57
C ILE A 440 -19.45 3.86 -3.48
N ASN A 441 -20.30 3.02 -2.88
CA ASN A 441 -21.23 2.15 -3.59
C ASN A 441 -22.61 2.80 -3.74
N GLN A 442 -23.05 3.56 -2.74
CA GLN A 442 -24.39 4.14 -2.72
C GLN A 442 -24.43 5.41 -1.86
N VAL A 443 -25.12 6.42 -2.39
CA VAL A 443 -25.55 7.63 -1.66
C VAL A 443 -27.07 7.63 -1.63
N GLU A 444 -27.66 7.70 -0.44
CA GLU A 444 -29.11 7.64 -0.25
C GLU A 444 -29.58 8.73 0.72
N VAL A 445 -30.71 9.35 0.43
CA VAL A 445 -31.40 10.29 1.34
C VAL A 445 -32.84 9.85 1.50
N ASN A 446 -33.27 9.61 2.74
CA ASN A 446 -34.64 9.19 3.07
C ASN A 446 -35.15 7.97 2.25
N GLY A 447 -34.31 6.99 1.96
CA GLY A 447 -34.70 5.84 1.12
C GLY A 447 -34.48 6.05 -0.38
N GLN A 448 -34.23 7.28 -0.84
CA GLN A 448 -34.02 7.58 -2.25
C GLN A 448 -32.53 7.54 -2.58
N ILE A 449 -32.16 6.67 -3.53
CA ILE A 449 -30.79 6.57 -4.05
C ILE A 449 -30.52 7.73 -5.01
N LEU A 450 -29.38 8.40 -4.82
CA LEU A 450 -28.88 9.44 -5.71
C LEU A 450 -27.88 8.84 -6.69
N ALA A 451 -28.02 9.19 -7.97
CA ALA A 451 -27.04 8.84 -8.99
C ALA A 451 -25.80 9.73 -8.87
N PHE A 452 -24.64 9.16 -9.15
CA PHE A 452 -23.37 9.85 -9.20
C PHE A 452 -22.45 9.19 -10.24
N ASP A 453 -21.50 9.97 -10.74
CA ASP A 453 -20.45 9.53 -11.65
C ASP A 453 -19.19 10.31 -11.28
N PHE A 454 -18.42 9.78 -10.32
CA PHE A 454 -17.21 10.42 -9.80
C PHE A 454 -15.97 9.70 -10.31
N SER A 455 -14.95 10.46 -10.70
CA SER A 455 -13.66 9.93 -11.07
C SER A 455 -12.65 10.02 -9.93
N ALA A 456 -12.06 8.89 -9.55
CA ALA A 456 -10.91 8.86 -8.63
C ALA A 456 -9.66 9.52 -9.23
N GLU A 457 -9.64 9.81 -10.53
CA GLU A 457 -8.51 10.43 -11.21
C GLU A 457 -8.51 11.96 -11.09
N ILE A 458 -9.57 12.57 -10.57
CA ILE A 458 -9.67 14.03 -10.46
C ILE A 458 -9.70 14.43 -8.99
N ASN A 459 -8.79 15.32 -8.56
CA ASN A 459 -8.56 15.61 -7.13
C ASN A 459 -9.83 16.03 -6.39
N ASN A 460 -10.69 16.83 -7.02
CA ASN A 460 -11.87 17.38 -6.38
C ASN A 460 -13.11 16.50 -6.52
N GLU A 461 -13.05 15.48 -7.38
CA GLU A 461 -14.07 14.43 -7.47
C GLU A 461 -13.82 13.30 -6.48
N ASN A 462 -12.61 13.18 -5.92
CA ASN A 462 -12.30 12.26 -4.80
C ASN A 462 -13.06 12.61 -3.51
N ILE A 463 -13.62 13.81 -3.43
CA ILE A 463 -14.41 14.30 -2.30
C ILE A 463 -15.66 14.94 -2.85
N ALA A 464 -16.82 14.42 -2.47
CA ALA A 464 -18.11 14.97 -2.83
C ALA A 464 -18.85 15.47 -1.60
N SER A 465 -19.95 16.17 -1.85
CA SER A 465 -20.71 16.86 -0.84
C SER A 465 -22.19 16.91 -1.20
N LEU A 466 -23.05 16.70 -0.22
CA LEU A 466 -24.50 16.73 -0.40
C LEU A 466 -25.10 17.86 0.45
N ASN A 467 -25.74 18.84 -0.19
CA ASN A 467 -26.49 19.88 0.50
C ASN A 467 -27.95 19.45 0.72
N LEU A 468 -28.39 19.52 1.98
CA LEU A 468 -29.71 19.09 2.42
C LEU A 468 -30.79 20.18 2.40
N ASN A 469 -30.44 21.43 2.06
CA ASN A 469 -31.35 22.58 2.10
C ASN A 469 -32.70 22.27 1.40
N SER A 470 -32.65 21.91 0.12
CA SER A 470 -33.85 21.68 -0.71
C SER A 470 -34.74 20.52 -0.21
N LEU A 471 -34.18 19.62 0.61
CA LEU A 471 -34.89 18.47 1.16
C LEU A 471 -35.51 18.77 2.54
N SER A 472 -35.08 19.84 3.20
CA SER A 472 -35.53 20.20 4.55
C SER A 472 -36.90 20.90 4.59
N ALA A 473 -37.42 21.35 3.45
CA ALA A 473 -38.67 22.13 3.39
C ALA A 473 -39.92 21.33 3.83
N THR A 474 -39.95 20.02 3.63
CA THR A 474 -41.17 19.19 3.78
C THR A 474 -41.07 18.08 4.83
N THR A 475 -39.96 17.99 5.55
CA THR A 475 -39.72 16.95 6.56
C THR A 475 -39.09 17.53 7.81
N ASP A 476 -39.33 16.88 8.94
CA ASP A 476 -38.73 17.24 10.24
C ASP A 476 -37.46 16.41 10.52
N ARG A 477 -37.20 15.40 9.69
CA ARG A 477 -36.04 14.53 9.81
C ARG A 477 -35.54 14.07 8.45
N LEU A 478 -34.23 14.15 8.27
CA LEU A 478 -33.50 13.65 7.12
C LEU A 478 -32.54 12.55 7.57
N ILE A 479 -32.45 11.48 6.79
CA ILE A 479 -31.50 10.38 6.99
C ILE A 479 -30.66 10.26 5.73
N VAL A 480 -29.37 10.56 5.84
CA VAL A 480 -28.39 10.36 4.77
C VAL A 480 -27.64 9.07 5.06
N LYS A 481 -27.61 8.17 4.09
CA LYS A 481 -26.91 6.89 4.19
C LYS A 481 -25.85 6.81 3.10
N LEU A 482 -24.61 6.61 3.52
CA LEU A 482 -23.43 6.46 2.67
C LEU A 482 -22.91 5.02 2.84
N VAL A 483 -22.79 4.30 1.74
CA VAL A 483 -22.42 2.87 1.72
C VAL A 483 -21.11 2.70 0.98
N TYR A 484 -20.14 2.08 1.65
CA TYR A 484 -18.84 1.63 1.14
C TYR A 484 -18.75 0.10 1.28
N PRO A 485 -17.76 -0.57 0.65
CA PRO A 485 -17.52 -2.01 0.83
C PRO A 485 -17.30 -2.43 2.29
N SER A 486 -16.62 -1.60 3.09
CA SER A 486 -16.22 -1.89 4.47
C SER A 486 -16.97 -1.08 5.53
N GLU A 487 -17.72 -0.04 5.14
CA GLU A 487 -18.41 0.87 6.04
C GLU A 487 -19.81 1.18 5.52
N THR A 488 -20.82 1.20 6.40
CA THR A 488 -22.11 1.84 6.11
C THR A 488 -22.40 2.84 7.20
N ARG A 489 -22.53 4.11 6.84
CA ARG A 489 -22.75 5.19 7.79
C ARG A 489 -24.06 5.92 7.52
N SER A 490 -24.85 6.06 8.58
CA SER A 490 -26.14 6.75 8.57
C SER A 490 -26.08 8.00 9.43
N ILE A 491 -26.39 9.14 8.82
CA ILE A 491 -26.38 10.45 9.44
C ILE A 491 -27.82 10.92 9.54
N THR A 492 -28.28 11.17 10.77
CA THR A 492 -29.61 11.70 11.06
C THR A 492 -29.50 13.20 11.27
N VAL A 493 -30.27 13.97 10.50
CA VAL A 493 -30.38 15.42 10.64
C VAL A 493 -31.80 15.78 11.05
N GLU A 494 -31.94 16.36 12.23
CA GLU A 494 -33.22 16.90 12.73
C GLU A 494 -33.41 18.32 12.21
N VAL A 495 -34.57 18.59 11.61
CA VAL A 495 -34.92 19.89 11.04
C VAL A 495 -35.71 20.67 12.08
N LEU A 496 -35.17 21.82 12.47
CA LEU A 496 -35.74 22.70 13.48
C LEU A 496 -36.51 23.84 12.82
N ASP A 497 -37.71 24.09 13.33
CA ASP A 497 -38.48 25.29 13.05
C ASP A 497 -38.20 26.35 14.11
N GLU A 498 -37.76 27.53 13.70
CA GLU A 498 -37.64 28.70 14.56
C GLU A 498 -38.57 29.80 14.07
N CYS A 499 -39.60 30.10 14.86
CA CYS A 499 -40.66 31.04 14.49
C CYS A 499 -40.49 32.42 15.14
N PHE A 500 -39.65 32.54 16.17
CA PHE A 500 -39.53 33.78 16.95
C PHE A 500 -38.25 34.56 16.64
N TYR A 501 -37.14 33.88 16.41
CA TYR A 501 -35.85 34.51 16.13
C TYR A 501 -35.46 34.31 14.66
N ASN A 502 -34.63 35.21 14.12
CA ASN A 502 -34.02 34.96 12.82
C ASN A 502 -32.93 33.89 12.98
N PRO A 503 -33.07 32.70 12.39
CA PRO A 503 -32.07 31.66 12.50
C PRO A 503 -30.78 32.10 11.79
N ILE A 504 -29.65 32.00 12.49
CA ILE A 504 -28.33 32.28 11.93
C ILE A 504 -27.58 30.97 11.76
N ASN A 505 -27.08 30.72 10.55
CA ASN A 505 -26.32 29.51 10.26
C ASN A 505 -24.83 29.82 10.30
N VAL A 506 -24.10 29.26 11.27
CA VAL A 506 -22.65 29.46 11.39
C VAL A 506 -21.96 28.32 10.67
N VAL A 507 -21.13 28.64 9.68
CA VAL A 507 -20.34 27.66 8.91
C VAL A 507 -18.88 27.79 9.31
N PHE A 508 -18.22 26.68 9.60
CA PHE A 508 -16.81 26.62 9.99
C PHE A 508 -16.10 25.48 9.28
N ILE A 509 -14.77 25.48 9.25
CA ILE A 509 -14.00 24.35 8.73
C ILE A 509 -13.85 23.29 9.83
N ASN A 510 -14.44 22.12 9.62
CA ASN A 510 -14.43 21.02 10.57
C ASN A 510 -13.06 20.32 10.67
N LYS A 511 -12.97 19.29 11.52
CA LYS A 511 -11.74 18.50 11.71
C LYS A 511 -11.20 17.92 10.39
N TYR A 512 -12.07 17.60 9.45
CA TYR A 512 -11.71 17.01 8.16
C TYR A 512 -11.29 18.04 7.10
N GLY A 513 -11.31 19.33 7.43
CA GLY A 513 -10.89 20.40 6.52
C GLY A 513 -12.01 20.92 5.61
N PHE A 514 -13.27 20.55 5.86
CA PHE A 514 -14.40 20.92 5.03
C PHE A 514 -15.41 21.81 5.77
N PRO A 515 -16.13 22.69 5.04
CA PRO A 515 -17.18 23.52 5.63
C PRO A 515 -18.30 22.69 6.25
N GLN A 516 -18.66 23.01 7.49
CA GLN A 516 -19.77 22.41 8.22
C GLN A 516 -20.61 23.50 8.87
N ALA A 517 -21.93 23.38 8.74
CA ALA A 517 -22.89 24.28 9.37
C ALA A 517 -23.25 23.83 10.78
N PHE A 518 -23.49 24.81 11.66
CA PHE A 518 -24.14 24.63 12.94
C PHE A 518 -25.15 25.76 13.19
N PRO A 519 -26.43 25.44 13.50
CA PRO A 519 -27.46 26.46 13.65
C PRO A 519 -27.39 27.17 15.01
N PHE A 520 -27.56 28.49 14.98
CA PHE A 520 -27.78 29.33 16.16
C PHE A 520 -29.18 29.94 16.07
N ASN A 521 -30.13 29.31 16.75
CA ASN A 521 -31.57 29.56 16.60
C ASN A 521 -32.21 30.35 17.76
N LYS A 522 -31.45 30.74 18.79
CA LYS A 522 -31.97 31.57 19.89
C LYS A 522 -31.45 33.00 19.79
N THR A 523 -31.43 33.70 20.91
CA THR A 523 -31.16 35.14 20.96
C THR A 523 -29.89 35.52 20.19
N SER A 524 -30.05 36.43 19.22
CA SER A 524 -28.96 37.15 18.59
C SER A 524 -28.93 38.59 19.12
N LYS A 525 -27.76 39.07 19.53
CA LYS A 525 -27.55 40.49 19.88
C LYS A 525 -26.46 41.06 19.00
N LYS A 526 -26.82 41.99 18.13
CA LYS A 526 -25.89 42.75 17.29
C LYS A 526 -25.42 43.99 18.04
N THR A 527 -24.11 44.19 18.11
CA THR A 527 -23.50 45.38 18.73
C THR A 527 -22.48 45.98 17.76
N THR A 528 -22.59 47.27 17.48
CA THR A 528 -21.64 47.99 16.61
C THR A 528 -20.85 48.97 17.45
N SER A 529 -19.52 48.90 17.35
CA SER A 529 -18.58 49.81 17.99
C SER A 529 -17.85 50.61 16.93
N THR A 530 -17.54 51.88 17.19
CA THR A 530 -16.78 52.72 16.28
C THR A 530 -15.46 53.16 16.90
N THR A 531 -14.41 53.26 16.08
CA THR A 531 -13.13 53.89 16.43
C THR A 531 -12.93 55.10 15.52
N SER A 532 -12.54 56.25 16.06
CA SER A 532 -12.23 57.44 15.27
C SER A 532 -11.18 58.31 15.94
N GLU A 533 -10.51 59.15 15.17
CA GLU A 533 -9.63 60.21 15.64
C GLU A 533 -10.32 61.56 15.54
N ASP A 534 -10.05 62.48 16.46
CA ASP A 534 -10.63 63.83 16.41
C ASP A 534 -9.74 64.77 15.58
N TYR A 535 -10.30 65.36 14.53
CA TYR A 535 -9.65 66.39 13.74
C TYR A 535 -10.34 67.74 13.94
N ARG A 536 -9.54 68.77 14.22
CA ARG A 536 -9.99 70.16 14.29
C ARG A 536 -9.45 70.93 13.09
N GLY A 537 -10.33 71.21 12.11
CA GLY A 537 -9.99 72.00 10.93
C GLY A 537 -9.94 73.51 11.20
N LEU A 538 -9.35 74.27 10.27
CA LEU A 538 -9.31 75.74 10.34
C LEU A 538 -10.73 76.32 10.39
N ILE A 539 -10.99 77.18 11.40
CA ILE A 539 -12.34 77.58 11.83
C ILE A 539 -12.84 78.82 11.08
N SER A 540 -11.98 79.50 10.31
CA SER A 540 -12.30 80.76 9.65
C SER A 540 -11.98 80.73 8.16
N ASP A 541 -12.94 81.15 7.35
CA ASP A 541 -12.68 81.64 5.99
C ASP A 541 -12.72 83.17 6.05
N HIS A 542 -11.56 83.82 5.88
CA HIS A 542 -11.42 85.28 5.96
C HIS A 542 -12.00 85.96 7.22
N GLY A 543 -11.88 85.31 8.39
CA GLY A 543 -12.25 85.90 9.69
C GLY A 543 -13.72 85.77 10.11
N VAL A 544 -14.57 85.16 9.28
CA VAL A 544 -15.96 84.84 9.64
C VAL A 544 -16.07 83.33 9.93
N TYR A 545 -16.52 82.97 11.14
CA TYR A 545 -16.74 81.58 11.53
C TYR A 545 -18.22 81.20 11.45
N SER A 546 -18.49 79.96 11.06
CA SER A 546 -19.85 79.43 10.99
C SER A 546 -20.24 78.80 12.33
N ILE A 547 -21.32 79.29 12.95
CA ILE A 547 -21.86 78.71 14.20
C ILE A 547 -22.58 77.36 14.02
N VAL A 548 -22.83 76.96 12.76
CA VAL A 548 -23.52 75.69 12.44
C VAL A 548 -22.59 74.61 11.88
N LYS A 549 -21.32 74.93 11.62
CA LYS A 549 -20.32 73.92 11.20
C LYS A 549 -19.63 73.33 12.42
N HIS A 550 -19.53 71.99 12.46
CA HIS A 550 -18.74 71.30 13.48
C HIS A 550 -17.27 71.73 13.43
N GLN A 551 -16.77 72.27 14.54
CA GLN A 551 -15.37 72.71 14.67
C GLN A 551 -14.40 71.55 14.88
N THR A 552 -14.85 70.51 15.57
CA THR A 552 -14.17 69.23 15.71
C THR A 552 -14.99 68.18 14.97
N LYS A 553 -14.33 67.38 14.13
CA LYS A 553 -14.96 66.29 13.38
C LYS A 553 -14.16 65.01 13.59
N ASN A 554 -14.89 63.91 13.72
CA ASN A 554 -14.30 62.58 13.74
C ASN A 554 -13.74 62.28 12.33
N TYR A 555 -12.50 61.83 12.28
CA TYR A 555 -11.73 61.45 11.11
C TYR A 555 -11.34 59.97 11.23
N ASN A 556 -11.16 59.27 10.11
CA ASN A 556 -10.92 57.83 10.06
C ASN A 556 -11.91 57.01 10.91
N LEU A 557 -13.19 57.42 10.93
CA LEU A 557 -14.24 56.69 11.63
C LEU A 557 -14.37 55.31 11.00
N ASN A 558 -14.12 54.28 11.79
CA ASN A 558 -14.23 52.90 11.39
C ASN A 558 -15.22 52.16 12.29
N GLY A 559 -16.17 51.43 11.69
CA GLY A 559 -17.20 50.69 12.40
C GLY A 559 -16.89 49.19 12.41
N ASN A 560 -16.95 48.57 13.59
CA ASN A 560 -16.74 47.15 13.78
C ASN A 560 -17.96 46.55 14.50
N THR A 561 -18.55 45.53 13.90
CA THR A 561 -19.80 44.91 14.38
C THR A 561 -19.57 43.51 14.93
N ARG A 562 -20.19 43.22 16.07
CA ARG A 562 -20.17 41.94 16.79
C ARG A 562 -21.56 41.34 16.89
N LEU A 563 -21.62 40.02 16.90
CA LEU A 563 -22.82 39.20 17.01
C LEU A 563 -22.65 38.23 18.18
N LEU A 564 -23.45 38.40 19.23
CA LEU A 564 -23.60 37.39 20.27
C LEU A 564 -24.73 36.44 19.87
N LEU A 565 -24.41 35.16 19.69
CA LEU A 565 -25.34 34.13 19.25
C LEU A 565 -25.55 33.06 20.34
N ASN A 566 -26.68 32.35 20.27
CA ASN A 566 -26.98 31.20 21.14
C ASN A 566 -27.52 30.01 20.32
N THR A 567 -27.01 28.81 20.61
CA THR A 567 -27.31 27.56 19.88
C THR A 567 -28.68 26.96 20.17
N GLY A 568 -29.38 27.45 21.21
CA GLY A 568 -30.50 26.70 21.79
C GLY A 568 -30.03 25.42 22.48
N TYR A 569 -30.98 24.52 22.75
CA TYR A 569 -30.67 23.25 23.41
C TYR A 569 -30.04 22.28 22.41
N VAL A 570 -28.84 21.81 22.74
CA VAL A 570 -28.06 20.87 21.94
C VAL A 570 -27.84 19.58 22.71
N ARG A 571 -27.48 18.52 21.98
CA ARG A 571 -27.19 17.21 22.60
C ARG A 571 -25.71 17.14 23.01
N GLU A 572 -25.40 16.26 23.96
CA GLU A 572 -24.04 16.09 24.48
C GLU A 572 -23.06 15.57 23.41
N ASP A 573 -23.52 14.75 22.46
CA ASP A 573 -22.71 14.29 21.34
C ASP A 573 -22.28 15.42 20.38
N GLN A 574 -22.95 16.57 20.44
CA GLN A 574 -22.60 17.75 19.64
C GLN A 574 -21.48 18.59 20.28
N ASN A 575 -21.04 18.25 21.50
CA ASN A 575 -19.91 18.94 22.15
C ASN A 575 -18.64 18.87 21.30
N GLU A 576 -18.38 17.74 20.62
CA GLU A 576 -17.23 17.64 19.71
C GLU A 576 -17.36 18.57 18.51
N ILE A 577 -18.57 18.81 17.99
CA ILE A 577 -18.80 19.76 16.90
C ILE A 577 -18.50 21.19 17.37
N ILE A 578 -18.92 21.53 18.59
CA ILE A 578 -18.64 22.83 19.22
C ILE A 578 -17.14 23.03 19.43
N LYS A 579 -16.42 21.98 19.82
CA LYS A 579 -14.97 21.99 19.93
C LYS A 579 -14.29 22.24 18.59
N GLU A 580 -14.74 21.59 17.53
CA GLU A 580 -14.23 21.81 16.18
C GLU A 580 -14.49 23.23 15.68
N LEU A 581 -15.66 23.82 15.97
CA LEU A 581 -15.98 25.21 15.66
C LEU A 581 -14.99 26.18 16.32
N ILE A 582 -14.66 25.96 17.59
CA ILE A 582 -13.69 26.80 18.33
C ILE A 582 -12.27 26.65 17.78
N LEU A 583 -11.92 25.47 17.26
CA LEU A 583 -10.61 25.17 16.66
C LEU A 583 -10.51 25.55 15.17
N SER A 584 -11.58 26.08 14.58
CA SER A 584 -11.61 26.48 13.18
C SER A 584 -10.85 27.79 12.96
N GLU A 585 -10.01 27.82 11.93
CA GLU A 585 -9.27 29.02 11.51
C GLU A 585 -10.13 29.96 10.66
N SER A 586 -11.18 29.44 10.00
CA SER A 586 -12.07 30.20 9.12
C SER A 586 -13.53 29.92 9.45
N ILE A 587 -14.31 30.99 9.62
CA ILE A 587 -15.72 30.92 10.01
C ILE A 587 -16.52 31.94 9.20
N TRP A 588 -17.74 31.55 8.85
CA TRP A 588 -18.71 32.38 8.15
C TRP A 588 -20.07 32.31 8.82
N ILE A 589 -20.85 33.35 8.60
CA ILE A 589 -22.27 33.39 8.95
C ILE A 589 -23.06 33.50 7.66
N ILE A 590 -24.04 32.62 7.50
CA ILE A 590 -25.06 32.74 6.46
C ILE A 590 -26.33 33.28 7.12
N GLU A 591 -26.71 34.49 6.72
CA GLU A 591 -27.96 35.13 7.15
C GLU A 591 -28.73 35.59 5.90
N ASN A 592 -29.98 35.14 5.77
CA ASN A 592 -30.84 35.45 4.62
C ASN A 592 -30.20 35.11 3.25
N GLY A 593 -29.42 34.03 3.21
CA GLY A 593 -28.71 33.58 2.01
C GLY A 593 -27.44 34.37 1.67
N ILE A 594 -27.05 35.36 2.48
CA ILE A 594 -25.81 36.13 2.29
C ILE A 594 -24.73 35.60 3.22
N ILE A 595 -23.53 35.37 2.67
CA ILE A 595 -22.36 34.88 3.40
C ILE A 595 -21.55 36.06 3.92
N PHE A 596 -21.26 36.06 5.23
CA PHE A 596 -20.42 37.04 5.91
C PHE A 596 -19.24 36.34 6.60
N PRO A 597 -17.98 36.66 6.26
CA PRO A 597 -16.83 36.13 7.00
C PRO A 597 -16.78 36.75 8.41
N VAL A 598 -16.49 35.91 9.41
CA VAL A 598 -16.41 36.32 10.82
C VAL A 598 -15.21 35.68 11.52
N ASN A 599 -14.74 36.35 12.57
CA ASN A 599 -13.78 35.81 13.53
C ASN A 599 -14.51 35.46 14.83
N LEU A 600 -14.16 34.34 15.46
CA LEU A 600 -14.65 33.97 16.78
C LEU A 600 -13.89 34.78 17.85
N GLU A 601 -14.60 35.54 18.69
CA GLU A 601 -14.02 36.24 19.85
C GLU A 601 -14.10 35.41 21.14
N THR A 602 -14.95 34.38 21.17
CA THR A 602 -15.05 33.46 22.33
C THR A 602 -13.81 32.55 22.39
N ASN A 603 -12.94 32.81 23.37
CA ASN A 603 -11.67 32.08 23.52
C ASN A 603 -11.76 30.80 24.36
N SER A 604 -12.86 30.60 25.09
CA SER A 604 -13.04 29.43 25.98
C SER A 604 -14.50 29.06 26.09
N VAL A 605 -14.79 27.76 26.09
CA VAL A 605 -16.11 27.19 26.33
C VAL A 605 -15.98 26.04 27.32
N GLU A 606 -16.83 26.02 28.34
CA GLU A 606 -16.97 24.89 29.25
C GLU A 606 -17.97 23.89 28.65
N PHE A 607 -17.49 22.67 28.36
CA PHE A 607 -18.35 21.61 27.84
C PHE A 607 -19.25 21.07 28.94
N LYS A 608 -20.56 21.06 28.65
CA LYS A 608 -21.60 20.64 29.59
C LYS A 608 -21.95 19.17 29.38
N SER A 609 -22.42 18.53 30.44
CA SER A 609 -22.89 17.13 30.40
C SER A 609 -24.35 17.05 30.77
N LYS A 610 -25.09 16.09 30.22
CA LYS A 610 -26.52 15.96 30.52
C LYS A 610 -26.77 15.64 32.00
N ILE A 611 -25.85 14.93 32.64
CA ILE A 611 -25.97 14.51 34.05
C ILE A 611 -25.90 15.71 35.00
N ILE A 612 -24.99 16.65 34.74
CA ILE A 612 -24.74 17.80 35.61
C ILE A 612 -25.65 18.97 35.25
N ASP A 613 -25.69 19.33 33.97
CA ASP A 613 -26.29 20.59 33.51
C ASP A 613 -27.79 20.45 33.18
N LYS A 614 -28.27 19.21 32.99
CA LYS A 614 -29.62 18.84 32.49
C LYS A 614 -29.93 19.32 31.08
N LEU A 615 -29.57 20.56 30.74
CA LEU A 615 -29.77 21.23 29.47
C LEU A 615 -28.45 21.83 28.99
N ILE A 616 -28.05 21.49 27.77
CA ILE A 616 -26.80 21.95 27.17
C ILE A 616 -27.13 23.04 26.15
N ASN A 617 -26.47 24.19 26.28
CA ASN A 617 -26.54 25.28 25.32
C ASN A 617 -25.23 26.08 25.34
N TYR A 618 -24.89 26.70 24.22
CA TYR A 618 -23.68 27.49 24.07
C TYR A 618 -24.01 28.90 23.60
N SER A 619 -23.24 29.87 24.10
CA SER A 619 -23.30 31.25 23.65
C SER A 619 -21.91 31.71 23.21
N MET A 620 -21.84 32.27 22.01
CA MET A 620 -20.57 32.63 21.38
C MET A 620 -20.67 34.01 20.75
N THR A 621 -19.56 34.75 20.79
CA THR A 621 -19.43 36.08 20.19
C THR A 621 -18.60 35.99 18.92
N PHE A 622 -19.15 36.47 17.82
CA PHE A 622 -18.50 36.59 16.53
C PHE A 622 -18.30 38.06 16.17
N LYS A 623 -17.23 38.37 15.46
CA LYS A 623 -16.93 39.70 14.94
C LYS A 623 -16.85 39.61 13.41
N TYR A 624 -17.50 40.51 12.66
CA TYR A 624 -17.30 40.53 11.21
C TYR A 624 -15.82 40.78 10.88
N SER A 625 -15.31 40.05 9.90
CA SER A 625 -13.91 40.13 9.46
C SER A 625 -13.65 41.29 8.49
N PHE A 626 -14.58 42.23 8.42
CA PHE A 626 -14.52 43.43 7.59
C PHE A 626 -15.10 44.62 8.36
N ASP A 627 -14.68 45.80 7.95
CA ASP A 627 -15.17 47.06 8.48
C ASP A 627 -16.52 47.43 7.85
N GLU A 628 -17.42 48.03 8.65
CA GLU A 628 -18.75 48.43 8.19
C GLU A 628 -18.68 49.56 7.13
N ILE A 629 -17.62 50.37 7.19
CA ILE A 629 -17.32 51.41 6.21
C ILE A 629 -16.20 50.90 5.30
N ASN A 630 -16.47 50.85 4.00
CA ASN A 630 -15.48 50.45 3.01
C ASN A 630 -14.40 51.55 2.90
N ASN A 631 -13.28 51.36 3.61
CA ASN A 631 -12.18 52.31 3.59
C ASN A 631 -11.37 52.16 2.29
N VAL A 632 -10.98 53.29 1.70
CA VAL A 632 -10.02 53.31 0.60
C VAL A 632 -8.65 52.99 1.23
N GLN A 633 -8.13 51.79 0.97
CA GLN A 633 -6.76 51.41 1.36
C GLN A 633 -5.72 52.30 0.69
#